data_AF-A0AAU7GT98-F1
#
_entry.id   AF-A0AAU7GT98-F1
#
_cell.length_a   1.000
_cell.length_b   1.000
_cell.length_c   1.000
_cell.angle_alpha   90.00
_cell.angle_beta   90.00
_cell.angle_gamma   90.00
#
_symmetry.space_group_name_H-M   'P 1'
#
loop_
_entity.id
_entity.type
_entity.pdbx_description
1 polymer ?
#
loop_
_entity_poly.entity_id
_entity_poly.type
_entity_poly.pdbx_seq_one_letter_code
_entity_poly.pdbx_strand_id
1 'polypeptide(L)'
;MKKKKPLSSAEREVIRKLATVLVCADLEANMIAKFYEEKLGKPYDRDAPDSYLNGFLSSDPEYKRLWMLLQKDLVTCRREMAEGLRRERDS
;
A
#
# COMPACT_ATOMS: atom_id res chain seq x y z
N MET A 1 28.25 -11.02 -13.80
CA MET A 1 27.23 -10.58 -12.81
C MET A 1 27.36 -11.43 -11.55
N LYS A 2 27.57 -10.83 -10.37
CA LYS A 2 27.52 -11.59 -9.10
C LYS A 2 26.10 -12.12 -8.92
N LYS A 3 25.93 -13.43 -8.68
CA LYS A 3 24.63 -14.01 -8.34
C LYS A 3 24.11 -13.32 -7.07
N LYS A 4 22.93 -12.72 -7.13
CA LYS A 4 22.29 -12.14 -5.94
C LYS A 4 21.99 -13.26 -4.95
N LYS A 5 22.28 -13.03 -3.67
CA LYS A 5 21.90 -13.98 -2.62
C LYS A 5 20.37 -14.10 -2.61
N PRO A 6 19.83 -15.32 -2.42
CA PRO A 6 18.40 -15.48 -2.25
C PRO A 6 17.94 -14.74 -0.99
N LEU A 7 16.70 -14.26 -1.00
CA LEU A 7 16.07 -13.68 0.18
C LEU A 7 15.95 -14.75 1.27
N SER A 8 16.28 -14.35 2.49
CA SER A 8 16.05 -15.07 3.74
C SER A 8 14.55 -15.25 3.99
N SER A 9 14.20 -16.18 4.89
CA SER A 9 12.81 -16.43 5.28
C SER A 9 12.14 -15.18 5.85
N ALA A 10 12.85 -14.40 6.68
CA ALA A 10 12.34 -13.17 7.26
C ALA A 10 12.05 -12.10 6.20
N GLU A 11 12.93 -11.91 5.21
CA GLU A 11 12.69 -10.97 4.11
C GLU A 11 11.47 -11.38 3.27
N ARG A 12 11.30 -12.69 3.01
CA ARG A 12 10.12 -13.21 2.29
C ARG A 12 8.84 -13.01 3.09
N GLU A 13 8.89 -13.17 4.40
CA GLU A 13 7.76 -12.93 5.29
C GLU A 13 7.34 -11.46 5.27
N VAL A 14 8.29 -10.53 5.34
CA VAL A 14 8.01 -9.09 5.23
C VAL A 14 7.36 -8.78 3.87
N ILE A 15 7.87 -9.34 2.77
CA ILE A 15 7.26 -9.19 1.44
C ILE A 15 5.82 -9.73 1.43
N ARG A 16 5.59 -10.90 2.03
CA ARG A 16 4.26 -11.51 2.11
C ARG A 16 3.31 -10.60 2.89
N LYS A 17 3.76 -10.05 4.02
CA LYS A 17 2.96 -9.13 4.84
C LYS A 17 2.60 -7.86 4.07
N LEU A 18 3.58 -7.24 3.40
CA LEU A 18 3.35 -6.08 2.54
C LEU A 18 2.34 -6.38 1.42
N ALA A 19 2.49 -7.54 0.77
CA ALA A 19 1.56 -7.97 -0.28
C ALA A 19 0.13 -8.14 0.26
N THR A 20 -0.05 -8.69 1.45
CA THR A 20 -1.36 -8.79 2.10
C THR A 20 -2.00 -7.42 2.30
N VAL A 21 -1.26 -6.44 2.84
CA VAL A 21 -1.82 -5.08 3.03
C VAL A 21 -2.24 -4.46 1.71
N LEU A 22 -1.41 -4.62 0.66
CA LEU A 22 -1.73 -4.11 -0.68
C LEU A 22 -3.01 -4.74 -1.24
N VAL A 23 -3.19 -6.05 -1.07
CA VAL A 23 -4.41 -6.74 -1.49
C VAL A 23 -5.62 -6.21 -0.71
N CYS A 24 -5.49 -5.99 0.60
CA CYS A 24 -6.57 -5.41 1.40
C CYS A 24 -6.95 -4.00 0.93
N ALA A 25 -5.95 -3.14 0.64
CA ALA A 25 -6.19 -1.79 0.12
C ALA A 25 -6.85 -1.82 -1.27
N ASP A 26 -6.46 -2.76 -2.13
CA ASP A 26 -7.04 -2.92 -3.46
C ASP A 26 -8.49 -3.43 -3.40
N LEU A 27 -8.77 -4.44 -2.56
CA LEU A 27 -10.12 -4.93 -2.30
C LEU A 27 -11.04 -3.83 -1.76
N GLU A 28 -10.52 -3.00 -0.85
CA GLU A 28 -11.26 -1.87 -0.32
C GLU A 28 -11.62 -0.88 -1.44
N ALA A 29 -10.63 -0.49 -2.25
CA ALA A 29 -10.82 0.51 -3.29
C ALA A 29 -11.71 0.03 -4.43
N ASN A 30 -11.58 -1.24 -4.84
CA ASN A 30 -12.21 -1.76 -6.06
C ASN A 30 -13.52 -2.50 -5.83
N MET A 31 -13.74 -3.05 -4.64
CA MET A 31 -14.89 -3.92 -4.35
C MET A 31 -15.73 -3.40 -3.20
N ILE A 32 -15.11 -3.13 -2.04
CA ILE A 32 -15.85 -2.73 -0.83
C ILE A 32 -16.43 -1.33 -1.00
N ALA A 33 -15.63 -0.35 -1.42
CA ALA A 33 -16.08 1.01 -1.63
C ALA A 33 -17.28 1.07 -2.58
N LYS A 34 -17.19 0.39 -3.73
CA LYS A 34 -18.27 0.32 -4.73
C LYS A 34 -19.53 -0.31 -4.15
N PHE A 35 -19.39 -1.44 -3.47
CA PHE A 35 -20.53 -2.12 -2.85
C PHE A 35 -21.26 -1.25 -1.82
N TYR A 36 -20.50 -0.54 -0.97
CA TYR A 36 -21.09 0.37 0.03
C TYR A 36 -21.73 1.60 -0.60
N GLU A 37 -21.11 2.18 -1.63
CA GLU A 37 -21.65 3.32 -2.37
C GLU A 37 -22.97 2.97 -3.08
N GLU A 38 -23.02 1.81 -3.75
CA GLU A 38 -24.23 1.30 -4.40
C GLU A 38 -25.35 1.00 -3.39
N LYS A 39 -25.01 0.45 -2.23
CA LYS A 39 -26.00 0.05 -1.21
C LYS A 39 -26.51 1.23 -0.38
N LEU A 40 -25.66 2.19 -0.05
CA LEU A 40 -25.98 3.30 0.86
C LEU A 40 -26.25 4.62 0.14
N GLY A 41 -25.90 4.72 -1.16
CA GLY A 41 -26.06 5.94 -1.95
C GLY A 41 -25.18 7.10 -1.49
N LYS A 42 -24.12 6.82 -0.73
CA LYS A 42 -23.19 7.82 -0.17
C LYS A 42 -21.74 7.42 -0.50
N PRO A 43 -20.85 8.40 -0.73
CA PRO A 43 -19.43 8.13 -0.95
C PRO A 43 -18.82 7.31 0.19
N TYR A 44 -17.97 6.35 -0.16
CA TYR A 44 -17.25 5.55 0.84
C TYR A 44 -16.06 6.32 1.39
N ASP A 45 -16.03 6.51 2.72
CA ASP A 45 -14.90 7.14 3.40
C ASP A 45 -13.81 6.11 3.73
N ARG A 46 -12.70 6.17 2.99
CA ARG A 46 -11.55 5.28 3.17
C ARG A 46 -10.67 5.67 4.37
N ASP A 47 -10.74 6.94 4.77
CA ASP A 47 -9.96 7.49 5.88
C ASP A 47 -10.67 7.31 7.23
N ALA A 48 -11.91 6.83 7.20
CA ALA A 48 -12.68 6.52 8.40
C ALA A 48 -11.95 5.47 9.27
N PRO A 49 -11.94 5.62 10.61
CA PRO A 49 -11.28 4.66 11.51
C PRO A 49 -11.82 3.23 11.39
N ASP A 50 -13.07 3.09 10.96
CA ASP A 50 -13.80 1.85 10.74
C ASP A 50 -13.81 1.40 9.27
N SER A 51 -13.03 2.04 8.40
CA SER A 51 -12.80 1.55 7.04
C SER A 51 -12.18 0.15 7.07
N TYR A 52 -12.37 -0.62 6.00
CA TYR A 52 -11.95 -2.02 5.97
C TYR A 52 -10.44 -2.15 6.17
N LEU A 53 -9.65 -1.33 5.48
CA LEU A 53 -8.21 -1.35 5.62
C LEU A 53 -7.77 -0.87 7.01
N ASN A 54 -8.39 0.18 7.55
CA ASN A 54 -8.05 0.66 8.89
C ASN A 54 -8.40 -0.36 9.98
N GLY A 55 -9.52 -1.08 9.83
CA GLY A 55 -9.86 -2.22 10.68
C GLY A 55 -8.83 -3.34 10.60
N PHE A 56 -8.42 -3.72 9.39
CA PHE A 56 -7.36 -4.73 9.19
C PHE A 56 -6.03 -4.32 9.83
N LEU A 57 -5.56 -3.09 9.58
CA LEU A 57 -4.32 -2.57 10.15
C LEU A 57 -4.37 -2.42 11.67
N SER A 58 -5.56 -2.17 12.23
CA SER A 58 -5.74 -2.10 13.68
C SER A 58 -5.71 -3.47 14.36
N SER A 59 -5.98 -4.55 13.61
CA SER A 59 -5.93 -5.91 14.16
C SER A 59 -4.51 -6.42 14.46
N ASP A 60 -3.50 -5.88 13.77
CA ASP A 60 -2.11 -6.30 13.92
C ASP A 60 -1.14 -5.11 13.74
N PRO A 61 -0.43 -4.72 14.82
CA PRO A 61 0.54 -3.62 14.80
C PRO A 61 1.68 -3.80 13.80
N GLU A 62 2.04 -5.02 13.43
CA GLU A 62 3.12 -5.29 12.48
C GLU A 62 2.70 -4.90 11.06
N TYR A 63 1.50 -5.28 10.63
CA TYR A 63 0.95 -4.85 9.35
C TYR A 63 0.84 -3.33 9.28
N LYS A 64 0.37 -2.68 10.36
CA LYS A 64 0.34 -1.21 10.46
C LYS A 64 1.71 -0.57 10.31
N ARG A 65 2.73 -1.11 10.99
CA ARG A 65 4.10 -0.62 10.89
C ARG A 65 4.64 -0.75 9.47
N LEU A 66 4.48 -1.92 8.84
CA LEU A 66 4.94 -2.18 7.47
C LEU A 66 4.23 -1.29 6.45
N TRP A 67 2.91 -1.07 6.62
CA TRP A 67 2.14 -0.18 5.78
C TRP A 67 2.64 1.27 5.82
N MET A 68 2.88 1.81 7.03
CA MET A 68 3.42 3.17 7.18
C MET A 68 4.79 3.32 6.51
N LEU A 69 5.68 2.32 6.66
CA LEU A 69 6.99 2.32 5.99
C LEU A 69 6.83 2.31 4.47
N LEU A 70 5.96 1.44 3.94
CA LEU A 70 5.69 1.37 2.52
C LEU A 70 5.15 2.69 1.97
N GLN A 71 4.19 3.33 2.66
CA GLN A 71 3.63 4.61 2.22
C GLN A 71 4.70 5.70 2.11
N LYS A 72 5.62 5.77 3.08
CA LYS A 72 6.74 6.72 3.06
C LYS A 72 7.66 6.49 1.85
N ASP A 73 7.97 5.22 1.56
CA ASP A 73 8.81 4.86 0.41
C ASP A 73 8.09 5.13 -0.91
N LEU A 74 6.79 4.87 -1.00
CA LEU A 74 5.99 5.19 -2.20
C LEU A 74 6.02 6.69 -2.52
N VAL A 75 5.89 7.56 -1.51
CA VAL A 75 6.01 9.02 -1.69
C VAL A 75 7.40 9.39 -2.18
N THR A 76 8.43 8.80 -1.60
CA THR A 76 9.82 9.06 -1.98
C THR A 76 10.10 8.62 -3.42
N CYS A 77 9.72 7.39 -3.79
CA CYS A 77 9.86 6.87 -5.14
C CYS A 77 9.12 7.73 -6.17
N ARG A 78 7.89 8.16 -5.87
CA ARG A 78 7.11 9.05 -6.77
C ARG A 78 7.83 10.38 -7.00
N ARG A 79 8.39 10.98 -5.94
CA ARG A 79 9.17 12.22 -6.05
C ARG A 79 10.41 12.02 -6.91
N GLU A 80 11.19 10.98 -6.65
CA GLU A 80 12.42 10.69 -7.41
C GLU A 80 12.13 10.44 -8.89
N MET A 81 11.08 9.69 -9.22
CA MET A 81 10.66 9.48 -10.61
C MET A 81 10.22 10.79 -11.28
N ALA A 82 9.43 11.62 -10.59
CA ALA A 82 9.01 12.91 -11.12
C ALA A 82 10.19 13.87 -11.35
N GLU A 83 11.18 13.88 -10.45
CA GLU A 83 12.41 14.65 -10.62
C GLU A 83 13.26 14.14 -11.81
N GLY A 84 13.37 12.83 -11.98
CA GLY A 84 14.04 12.22 -13.13
C GLY A 84 13.42 12.67 -14.46
N LEU A 85 12.09 12.60 -14.58
CA LEU A 85 11.36 13.04 -15.77
C LEU A 85 11.53 14.55 -16.05
N ARG A 86 11.60 15.39 -15.00
CA ARG A 86 11.88 16.82 -15.19
C ARG A 86 13.27 17.06 -15.77
N ARG A 87 14.29 16.34 -15.27
CA ARG A 87 15.67 16.45 -15.77
C ARG A 87 15.77 16.01 -17.24
N GLU A 88 15.08 14.94 -17.63
CA GLU A 88 15.04 14.48 -19.02
C GLU A 88 14.33 15.47 -19.95
N ARG A 89 13.27 16.13 -19.49
CA ARG A 89 12.57 17.17 -20.27
C ARG A 89 13.40 18.44 -20.46
N ASP A 90 14.18 18.81 -19.44
CA ASP A 90 14.96 20.05 -19.40
C ASP A 90 16.40 19.86 -19.98
N SER A 91 16.72 18.68 -20.53
CA SER A 91 17.98 18.34 -21.22
C SER A 91 17.83 18.38 -22.73
#